data_AF-A0A382YWB6-F1
#
_entry.id   AF-A0A382YWB6-F1
#
_cell.length_a   1.000
_cell.length_b   1.000
_cell.length_c   1.000
_cell.angle_alpha   90.00
_cell.angle_beta   90.00
_cell.angle_gamma   90.00
#
_symmetry.space_group_name_H-M   'P 1'
#
loop_
_entity.id
_entity.type
_entity.pdbx_description
1 polymer ?
#
loop_
_entity_poly.entity_id
_entity_poly.type
_entity_poly.pdbx_seq_one_letter_code
_entity_poly.pdbx_strand_id
1 'polypeptide(L)'
;RLYEPCSYYPLSRALSELGELLDNVEQLFGPNLLFHYSKLNMKPAEVGSVVEWHQDLSYYPMTNSDSLAVLFYLDDTDESNGALKILPGAHQEALMNHSVDGFFQGRVTEPVGESGAVSIIGGAGTAIFMHALAPHASAPNSSTRNRRTLILSYRAADAYPIYNGPMTEKHDLHARLVRGERPAMARFNLKSFPIPRYKDEVASLYELQERSREGKLEG
;
A
#
# COMPACT_ATOMS: atom_id res chain seq x y z
N ARG A 1 -2.04 10.26 -11.31
CA ARG A 1 -1.07 9.43 -10.55
C ARG A 1 0.21 9.32 -11.35
N LEU A 2 1.33 9.07 -10.68
CA LEU A 2 2.58 8.70 -11.34
C LEU A 2 3.13 7.42 -10.69
N TYR A 3 3.46 6.43 -11.51
CA TYR A 3 4.00 5.16 -11.06
C TYR A 3 5.52 5.18 -11.12
N GLU A 4 6.14 4.52 -10.15
CA GLU A 4 7.58 4.34 -10.04
C GLU A 4 8.44 5.60 -10.11
N PRO A 5 8.08 6.69 -9.38
CA PRO A 5 8.90 7.89 -9.34
C PRO A 5 10.35 7.60 -8.94
N CYS A 6 10.62 6.59 -8.11
CA CYS A 6 11.98 6.25 -7.70
C CYS A 6 12.80 5.52 -8.79
N SER A 7 12.17 5.07 -9.87
CA SER A 7 12.89 4.50 -11.02
C SER A 7 13.25 5.54 -12.06
N TYR A 8 12.47 6.63 -12.15
CA TYR A 8 12.61 7.62 -13.23
C TYR A 8 13.11 8.99 -12.77
N TYR A 9 13.03 9.31 -11.47
CA TYR A 9 13.41 10.62 -10.94
C TYR A 9 14.50 10.48 -9.86
N PRO A 10 15.70 11.06 -10.08
CA PRO A 10 16.84 10.92 -9.16
C PRO A 10 16.54 11.38 -7.74
N LEU A 11 15.76 12.46 -7.56
CA LEU A 11 15.43 12.97 -6.23
C LEU A 11 14.57 11.97 -5.45
N SER A 12 13.54 11.40 -6.08
CA SER A 12 12.70 10.37 -5.47
C SER A 12 13.51 9.12 -5.15
N ARG A 13 14.43 8.74 -6.06
CA ARG A 13 15.36 7.62 -5.86
C ARG A 13 16.25 7.85 -4.62
N ALA A 14 16.88 9.02 -4.52
CA ALA A 14 17.72 9.37 -3.40
C ALA A 14 16.95 9.35 -2.07
N LEU A 15 15.73 9.90 -2.03
CA LEU A 15 14.87 9.85 -0.85
C LEU A 15 14.59 8.40 -0.43
N SER A 16 14.31 7.51 -1.39
CA SER A 16 14.02 6.10 -1.08
C SER A 16 15.20 5.30 -0.52
N GLU A 17 16.41 5.84 -0.60
CA GLU A 17 17.65 5.22 -0.13
C GLU A 17 18.35 6.06 0.93
N LEU A 18 17.66 7.10 1.46
CA LEU A 18 18.20 7.97 2.50
C LEU A 18 18.46 7.18 3.78
N GLY A 19 19.67 7.29 4.33
CA GLY A 19 20.09 6.54 5.52
C GLY A 19 19.11 6.67 6.69
N GLU A 20 18.75 7.90 7.06
CA GLU A 20 17.81 8.17 8.16
C GLU A 20 16.43 7.55 7.94
N LEU A 21 15.94 7.50 6.69
CA LEU A 21 14.68 6.84 6.38
C LEU A 21 14.82 5.33 6.60
N LEU A 22 15.88 4.73 6.06
CA LEU A 22 16.13 3.31 6.18
C LEU A 22 16.40 2.89 7.64
N ASP A 23 16.97 3.76 8.47
CA ASP A 23 17.15 3.52 9.91
C ASP A 23 15.81 3.35 10.63
N ASN A 24 14.78 4.10 10.21
CA ASN A 24 13.43 3.94 10.75
C ASN A 24 12.73 2.67 10.23
N VAL A 25 12.93 2.31 8.96
CA VAL A 25 12.37 1.08 8.38
C VAL A 25 13.02 -0.16 9.02
N GLU A 26 14.34 -0.13 9.24
CA GLU A 26 15.10 -1.23 9.86
C GLU A 26 14.63 -1.54 11.27
N GLN A 27 14.26 -0.52 12.06
CA GLN A 27 13.70 -0.73 13.40
C GLN A 27 12.37 -1.50 13.40
N LEU A 28 11.65 -1.55 12.27
CA LEU A 28 10.35 -2.21 12.17
C LEU A 28 10.46 -3.68 11.75
N PHE A 29 11.34 -4.01 10.80
CA PHE A 29 11.43 -5.36 10.20
C PHE A 29 12.84 -5.97 10.11
N GLY A 30 13.85 -5.30 10.68
CA GLY A 30 15.22 -5.77 10.72
C GLY A 30 16.12 -5.23 9.59
N PRO A 31 17.38 -5.71 9.53
CA PRO A 31 18.47 -5.02 8.81
C PRO A 31 18.48 -5.22 7.29
N ASN A 32 17.73 -6.20 6.78
CA ASN A 32 17.78 -6.61 5.38
C ASN A 32 16.57 -6.09 4.64
N LEU A 33 16.75 -4.97 3.92
CA LEU A 33 15.65 -4.21 3.34
C LEU A 33 15.68 -4.23 1.81
N LEU A 34 14.55 -4.60 1.22
CA LEU A 34 14.26 -4.34 -0.18
C LEU A 34 13.35 -3.12 -0.28
N PHE A 35 13.73 -2.16 -1.13
CA PHE A 35 12.74 -1.30 -1.74
C PHE A 35 11.89 -2.17 -2.68
N HIS A 36 10.58 -2.00 -2.67
CA HIS A 36 9.65 -2.77 -3.49
C HIS A 36 9.15 -1.98 -4.69
N TYR A 37 8.38 -0.93 -4.47
CA TYR A 37 7.81 -0.09 -5.52
C TYR A 37 7.55 1.34 -5.01
N SER A 38 7.24 2.27 -5.91
CA SER A 38 6.83 3.62 -5.52
C SER A 38 5.66 4.16 -6.33
N LYS A 39 4.86 5.03 -5.69
CA LYS A 39 3.70 5.67 -6.32
C LYS A 39 3.57 7.11 -5.85
N LEU A 40 3.18 8.02 -6.73
CA LEU A 40 2.72 9.36 -6.37
C LEU A 40 1.21 9.43 -6.58
N ASN A 41 0.49 9.38 -5.45
CA ASN A 41 -0.95 9.55 -5.41
C ASN A 41 -1.29 11.04 -5.34
N MET A 42 -2.31 11.44 -6.09
CA MET A 42 -2.77 12.82 -6.16
C MET A 42 -4.28 12.81 -5.97
N LYS A 43 -4.78 13.60 -5.02
CA LYS A 43 -6.18 13.96 -4.90
C LYS A 43 -6.33 15.44 -5.27
N PRO A 44 -6.76 15.75 -6.50
CA PRO A 44 -7.03 17.12 -6.89
C PRO A 44 -8.11 17.74 -6.00
N ALA A 45 -8.07 19.05 -5.85
CA ALA A 45 -9.12 19.83 -5.19
C ALA A 45 -10.52 19.47 -5.74
N GLU A 46 -11.51 19.37 -4.86
CA GLU A 46 -12.95 19.17 -5.12
C GLU A 46 -13.36 17.85 -5.81
N VAL A 47 -12.48 17.21 -6.59
CA VAL A 47 -12.78 16.04 -7.43
C VAL A 47 -11.99 14.79 -7.06
N GLY A 48 -11.16 14.86 -6.01
CA GLY A 48 -10.34 13.73 -5.58
C GLY A 48 -11.20 12.55 -5.12
N SER A 49 -11.09 11.39 -5.78
CA SER A 49 -11.95 10.23 -5.53
C SER A 49 -11.67 9.54 -4.19
N VAL A 50 -12.67 8.82 -3.69
CA VAL A 50 -12.56 7.90 -2.55
C VAL A 50 -11.59 6.77 -2.85
N VAL A 51 -10.91 6.29 -1.81
CA VAL A 51 -10.26 4.98 -1.79
C VAL A 51 -10.92 4.18 -0.69
N GLU A 52 -11.60 3.11 -1.07
CA GLU A 52 -12.29 2.23 -0.13
C GLU A 52 -11.29 1.46 0.74
N TRP A 53 -11.75 0.94 1.88
CA TRP A 53 -10.94 0.13 2.78
C TRP A 53 -10.26 -1.02 2.04
N HIS A 54 -8.96 -1.16 2.22
CA HIS A 54 -8.15 -2.23 1.64
C HIS A 54 -6.91 -2.49 2.51
N GLN A 55 -6.26 -3.63 2.27
CA GLN A 55 -4.95 -3.98 2.81
C GLN A 55 -4.00 -4.24 1.64
N ASP A 56 -2.83 -3.60 1.65
CA ASP A 56 -1.90 -3.62 0.51
C ASP A 56 -1.38 -5.03 0.20
N LEU A 57 -1.09 -5.84 1.22
CA LEU A 57 -0.53 -7.17 1.03
C LEU A 57 -1.47 -8.11 0.25
N SER A 58 -2.77 -7.80 0.19
CA SER A 58 -3.75 -8.55 -0.63
C SER A 58 -3.44 -8.50 -2.14
N TYR A 59 -2.69 -7.49 -2.60
CA TYR A 59 -2.28 -7.33 -3.99
C TYR A 59 -1.03 -8.11 -4.39
N TYR A 60 -0.15 -8.38 -3.42
CA TYR A 60 1.15 -9.00 -3.64
C TYR A 60 1.48 -9.95 -2.50
N PRO A 61 0.84 -11.14 -2.44
CA PRO A 61 1.08 -12.11 -1.38
C PRO A 61 2.57 -12.47 -1.20
N MET A 62 3.04 -12.45 0.05
CA MET A 62 4.44 -12.74 0.42
C MET A 62 4.54 -13.92 1.41
N THR A 63 5.72 -14.52 1.55
CA THR A 63 5.99 -15.60 2.51
C THR A 63 5.85 -15.14 3.96
N ASN A 64 6.19 -13.88 4.24
CA ASN A 64 5.93 -13.24 5.52
C ASN A 64 5.37 -11.82 5.34
N SER A 65 4.82 -11.27 6.41
CA SER A 65 4.10 -9.99 6.41
C SER A 65 4.97 -8.76 6.63
N ASP A 66 6.31 -8.89 6.73
CA ASP A 66 7.21 -7.78 7.06
C ASP A 66 7.40 -6.86 5.84
N SER A 67 6.34 -6.08 5.57
CA SER A 67 6.18 -5.17 4.46
C SER A 67 5.44 -3.93 4.93
N LEU A 68 5.89 -2.75 4.49
CA LEU A 68 5.27 -1.48 4.84
C LEU A 68 5.33 -0.51 3.66
N ALA A 69 4.47 0.50 3.73
CA ALA A 69 4.55 1.70 2.93
C ALA A 69 4.95 2.88 3.82
N VAL A 70 5.90 3.70 3.36
CA VAL A 70 6.16 5.04 3.89
C VAL A 70 5.44 6.05 3.01
N LEU A 71 4.47 6.75 3.58
CA LEU A 71 3.70 7.78 2.91
C LEU A 71 4.21 9.15 3.34
N PHE A 72 4.73 9.93 2.37
CA PHE A 72 5.10 11.31 2.57
C PHE A 72 4.00 12.23 2.06
N TYR A 73 3.45 13.04 2.95
CA TYR A 73 2.57 14.15 2.56
C TYR A 73 3.41 15.25 1.94
N LEU A 74 3.12 15.59 0.68
CA LEU A 74 3.81 16.68 -0.03
C LEU A 74 3.05 18.01 0.09
N ASP A 75 1.84 17.95 0.63
CA ASP A 75 0.95 19.08 0.90
C ASP A 75 0.38 18.91 2.31
N ASP A 76 0.00 20.02 2.95
CA ASP A 76 -0.70 19.96 4.24
C ASP A 76 -1.98 19.12 4.10
N THR A 77 -2.16 18.16 4.99
CA THR A 77 -3.19 17.13 4.87
C THR A 77 -4.04 17.06 6.13
N ASP A 78 -5.35 17.15 5.95
CA ASP A 78 -6.36 16.99 6.98
C ASP A 78 -7.56 16.22 6.42
N GLU A 79 -8.63 16.11 7.21
CA GLU A 79 -9.81 15.35 6.81
C GLU A 79 -10.50 15.94 5.57
N SER A 80 -10.45 17.26 5.38
CA SER A 80 -11.15 17.96 4.28
C SER A 80 -10.54 17.68 2.91
N ASN A 81 -9.22 17.44 2.85
CA ASN A 81 -8.54 17.10 1.61
C ASN A 81 -8.22 15.60 1.45
N GLY A 82 -8.92 14.78 2.24
CA GLY A 82 -8.93 13.34 2.12
C GLY A 82 -7.69 12.69 2.73
N ALA A 83 -7.35 13.04 3.98
CA ALA A 83 -6.34 12.34 4.79
C ALA A 83 -6.49 10.82 4.75
N LEU A 84 -5.36 10.12 4.95
CA LEU A 84 -5.36 8.67 5.15
C LEU A 84 -6.17 8.34 6.40
N LYS A 85 -7.07 7.35 6.31
CA LYS A 85 -7.74 6.75 7.46
C LYS A 85 -7.19 5.36 7.70
N ILE A 86 -6.94 4.99 8.94
CA ILE A 86 -6.47 3.66 9.33
C ILE A 86 -7.33 3.11 10.47
N LEU A 87 -7.35 1.78 10.62
CA LEU A 87 -7.78 1.11 11.85
C LEU A 87 -6.54 0.76 12.69
N PRO A 88 -6.29 1.48 13.81
CA PRO A 88 -5.15 1.21 14.68
C PRO A 88 -5.17 -0.24 15.20
N GLY A 89 -4.01 -0.89 15.22
CA GLY A 89 -3.86 -2.27 15.74
C GLY A 89 -4.34 -3.39 14.80
N ALA A 90 -5.29 -3.12 13.89
CA ALA A 90 -5.91 -4.14 13.04
C ALA A 90 -4.95 -4.84 12.04
N HIS A 91 -3.72 -4.34 11.87
CA HIS A 91 -2.67 -5.03 11.11
C HIS A 91 -2.19 -6.33 11.76
N GLN A 92 -2.52 -6.57 13.04
CA GLN A 92 -2.19 -7.79 13.79
C GLN A 92 -3.28 -8.86 13.68
N GLU A 93 -4.43 -8.50 13.10
CA GLU A 93 -5.56 -9.40 12.91
C GLU A 93 -5.42 -10.21 11.61
N ALA A 94 -6.35 -11.13 11.37
CA ALA A 94 -6.41 -11.85 10.11
C ALA A 94 -6.65 -10.88 8.94
N LEU A 95 -6.12 -11.21 7.76
CA LEU A 95 -6.42 -10.47 6.54
C LEU A 95 -7.94 -10.48 6.29
N MET A 96 -8.50 -9.30 6.05
CA MET A 96 -9.91 -9.15 5.74
C MET A 96 -10.25 -9.74 4.36
N ASN A 97 -11.50 -10.13 4.14
CA ASN A 97 -11.92 -10.63 2.83
C ASN A 97 -11.88 -9.52 1.77
N HIS A 98 -11.25 -9.80 0.61
CA HIS A 98 -11.15 -8.88 -0.54
C HIS A 98 -11.82 -9.44 -1.80
N SER A 99 -12.59 -10.52 -1.68
CA SER A 99 -13.17 -11.24 -2.81
C SER A 99 -14.69 -11.38 -2.70
N VAL A 100 -15.35 -11.42 -3.85
CA VAL A 100 -16.76 -11.79 -4.06
C VAL A 100 -16.76 -12.84 -5.17
N ASP A 101 -17.48 -13.95 -4.98
CA ASP A 101 -17.51 -15.10 -5.91
C ASP A 101 -16.12 -15.64 -6.31
N GLY A 102 -15.15 -15.50 -5.41
CA GLY A 102 -13.78 -15.92 -5.64
C GLY A 102 -12.93 -14.96 -6.49
N PHE A 103 -13.47 -13.80 -6.87
CA PHE A 103 -12.76 -12.76 -7.62
C PHE A 103 -12.41 -11.56 -6.74
N PHE A 104 -11.17 -11.11 -6.86
CA PHE A 104 -10.59 -10.00 -6.12
C PHE A 104 -11.21 -8.66 -6.54
N GLN A 105 -11.65 -7.89 -5.55
CA GLN A 105 -12.42 -6.66 -5.72
C GLN A 105 -11.58 -5.38 -5.57
N GLY A 106 -10.35 -5.50 -5.07
CA GLY A 106 -9.50 -4.36 -4.73
C GLY A 106 -10.00 -3.50 -3.56
N ARG A 107 -10.90 -4.06 -2.74
CA ARG A 107 -11.40 -3.49 -1.49
C ARG A 107 -11.76 -4.61 -0.55
N VAL A 108 -11.90 -4.29 0.73
CA VAL A 108 -12.53 -5.17 1.71
C VAL A 108 -14.01 -5.36 1.35
N THR A 109 -14.47 -6.60 1.37
CA THR A 109 -15.83 -7.01 0.94
C THR A 109 -16.70 -7.45 2.10
N GLU A 110 -16.15 -7.53 3.30
CA GLU A 110 -16.88 -7.76 4.54
C GLU A 110 -17.11 -6.45 5.32
N PRO A 111 -18.03 -6.43 6.31
CA PRO A 111 -18.27 -5.23 7.12
C PRO A 111 -17.02 -4.77 7.87
N VAL A 112 -16.62 -3.51 7.65
CA VAL A 112 -15.50 -2.88 8.35
C VAL A 112 -16.03 -2.14 9.59
N GLY A 113 -15.57 -2.53 10.78
CA GLY A 113 -15.88 -1.83 12.03
C GLY A 113 -15.14 -0.50 12.12
N GLU A 114 -15.74 0.59 11.65
CA GLU A 114 -15.08 1.90 11.60
C GLU A 114 -15.06 2.67 12.94
N SER A 115 -15.62 2.11 14.01
CA SER A 115 -15.81 2.80 15.31
C SER A 115 -14.51 3.15 16.06
N GLY A 116 -13.34 2.82 15.51
CA GLY A 116 -12.03 3.26 16.00
C GLY A 116 -11.11 3.80 14.90
N ALA A 117 -11.64 4.09 13.71
CA ALA A 117 -10.85 4.61 12.60
C ALA A 117 -10.31 6.00 12.92
N VAL A 118 -9.04 6.24 12.59
CA VAL A 118 -8.37 7.53 12.81
C VAL A 118 -7.87 8.11 11.49
N SER A 119 -8.08 9.41 11.30
CA SER A 119 -7.49 10.18 10.21
C SER A 119 -6.07 10.58 10.59
N ILE A 120 -5.10 10.25 9.74
CA ILE A 120 -3.71 10.68 9.93
C ILE A 120 -3.55 12.04 9.26
N ILE A 121 -3.59 13.09 10.09
CA ILE A 121 -3.42 14.48 9.67
C ILE A 121 -1.98 14.92 9.87
N GLY A 122 -1.49 15.87 9.07
CA GLY A 122 -0.14 16.38 9.19
C GLY A 122 0.23 17.40 8.13
N GLY A 123 1.20 18.26 8.42
CA GLY A 123 1.73 19.22 7.46
C GLY A 123 2.55 18.56 6.34
N ALA A 124 2.84 19.33 5.29
CA ALA A 124 3.79 18.90 4.27
C ALA A 124 5.13 18.47 4.89
N GLY A 125 5.67 17.34 4.45
CA GLY A 125 6.85 16.68 5.01
C GLY A 125 6.54 15.58 6.03
N THR A 126 5.30 15.43 6.49
CA THR A 126 4.90 14.33 7.38
C THR A 126 5.16 12.97 6.72
N ALA A 127 5.86 12.08 7.43
CA ALA A 127 6.13 10.71 7.02
C ALA A 127 5.31 9.74 7.88
N ILE A 128 4.56 8.84 7.22
CA ILE A 128 3.69 7.86 7.87
C ILE A 128 4.18 6.47 7.50
N PHE A 129 4.59 5.68 8.50
CA PHE A 129 5.02 4.30 8.34
C PHE A 129 3.82 3.39 8.59
N MET A 130 3.34 2.71 7.55
CA MET A 130 2.11 1.92 7.59
C MET A 130 2.40 0.48 7.18
N HIS A 131 2.14 -0.46 8.08
CA HIS A 131 2.24 -1.90 7.80
C HIS A 131 1.30 -2.30 6.64
N ALA A 132 1.73 -3.18 5.73
CA ALA A 132 0.97 -3.57 4.53
C ALA A 132 -0.34 -4.32 4.84
N LEU A 133 -0.49 -4.84 6.06
CA LEU A 133 -1.73 -5.41 6.59
C LEU A 133 -2.61 -4.40 7.33
N ALA A 134 -2.23 -3.14 7.51
CA ALA A 134 -3.10 -2.16 8.14
C ALA A 134 -4.29 -1.87 7.21
N PRO A 135 -5.55 -2.13 7.62
CA PRO A 135 -6.70 -1.70 6.86
C PRO A 135 -6.70 -0.18 6.80
N HIS A 136 -6.81 0.36 5.58
CA HIS A 136 -6.77 1.79 5.38
C HIS A 136 -7.64 2.24 4.21
N ALA A 137 -8.07 3.50 4.26
CA ALA A 137 -8.94 4.14 3.30
C ALA A 137 -8.58 5.62 3.15
N SER A 138 -9.23 6.34 2.24
CA SER A 138 -9.21 7.81 2.27
C SER A 138 -10.47 8.41 1.67
N ALA A 139 -11.04 9.39 2.37
CA ALA A 139 -12.23 10.12 1.93
C ALA A 139 -11.96 10.92 0.64
N PRO A 140 -13.02 11.30 -0.12
CA PRO A 140 -12.88 12.26 -1.20
C PRO A 140 -12.20 13.57 -0.76
N ASN A 141 -11.59 14.28 -1.69
CA ASN A 141 -11.09 15.63 -1.43
C ASN A 141 -12.21 16.63 -1.77
N SER A 142 -12.86 17.17 -0.74
CA SER A 142 -13.92 18.19 -0.88
C SER A 142 -13.41 19.61 -0.68
N SER A 143 -12.10 19.78 -0.46
CA SER A 143 -11.46 21.07 -0.25
C SER A 143 -11.00 21.71 -1.57
N THR A 144 -10.60 22.98 -1.49
CA THR A 144 -9.97 23.73 -2.59
C THR A 144 -8.46 23.47 -2.74
N ARG A 145 -7.88 22.60 -1.90
CA ARG A 145 -6.43 22.29 -1.90
C ARG A 145 -6.18 20.92 -2.51
N ASN A 146 -5.08 20.77 -3.23
CA ASN A 146 -4.61 19.46 -3.66
C ASN A 146 -4.00 18.69 -2.48
N ARG A 147 -4.04 17.36 -2.55
CA ARG A 147 -3.26 16.48 -1.67
C ARG A 147 -2.44 15.51 -2.51
N ARG A 148 -1.12 15.67 -2.49
CA ARG A 148 -0.16 14.74 -3.11
C ARG A 148 0.53 13.92 -2.02
N THR A 149 0.71 12.64 -2.30
CA THR A 149 1.37 11.71 -1.38
C THR A 149 2.31 10.80 -2.16
N LEU A 150 3.60 10.91 -1.85
CA LEU A 150 4.61 10.00 -2.32
C LEU A 150 4.60 8.76 -1.42
N ILE A 151 4.51 7.59 -2.03
CA ILE A 151 4.45 6.30 -1.36
C ILE A 151 5.68 5.51 -1.77
N LEU A 152 6.46 5.09 -0.77
CA LEU A 152 7.64 4.26 -0.93
C LEU A 152 7.38 2.94 -0.22
N SER A 153 7.35 1.83 -0.94
CA SER A 153 7.11 0.51 -0.37
C SER A 153 8.43 -0.19 -0.08
N TYR A 154 8.51 -0.83 1.09
CA TYR A 154 9.65 -1.63 1.52
C TYR A 154 9.16 -2.97 2.06
N ARG A 155 9.99 -4.00 1.92
CA ARG A 155 9.78 -5.32 2.53
C ARG A 155 11.10 -5.89 3.05
N ALA A 156 11.02 -6.81 4.00
CA ALA A 156 12.16 -7.61 4.40
C ALA A 156 12.71 -8.37 3.18
N ALA A 157 14.04 -8.50 3.07
CA ALA A 157 14.68 -9.14 1.93
C ALA A 157 14.40 -10.65 1.83
N ASP A 158 13.84 -11.25 2.87
CA ASP A 158 13.38 -12.64 2.93
C ASP A 158 11.85 -12.81 2.80
N ALA A 159 11.12 -11.73 2.51
CA ALA A 159 9.71 -11.75 2.17
C ALA A 159 9.55 -11.98 0.66
N TYR A 160 9.52 -13.25 0.25
CA TYR A 160 9.43 -13.63 -1.16
C TYR A 160 7.99 -13.67 -1.63
N PRO A 161 7.69 -13.35 -2.91
CA PRO A 161 6.35 -13.51 -3.43
C PRO A 161 5.95 -14.99 -3.45
N ILE A 162 4.76 -15.31 -2.95
CA ILE A 162 4.20 -16.68 -3.03
C ILE A 162 3.32 -16.88 -4.27
N TYR A 163 3.01 -15.78 -4.97
CA TYR A 163 2.28 -15.78 -6.22
C TYR A 163 2.87 -14.73 -7.18
N ASN A 164 3.34 -15.18 -8.33
CA ASN A 164 3.89 -14.34 -9.39
C ASN A 164 2.79 -13.97 -10.40
N GLY A 165 1.76 -13.26 -9.92
CA GLY A 165 0.75 -12.67 -10.79
C GLY A 165 1.23 -11.37 -11.44
N PRO A 166 0.44 -10.77 -12.36
CA PRO A 166 0.87 -9.57 -13.08
C PRO A 166 1.15 -8.36 -12.17
N MET A 167 0.51 -8.28 -10.99
CA MET A 167 0.84 -7.24 -10.00
C MET A 167 2.20 -7.45 -9.36
N THR A 168 2.52 -8.69 -8.99
CA THR A 168 3.84 -9.06 -8.48
C THR A 168 4.90 -8.77 -9.52
N GLU A 169 4.71 -9.17 -10.78
CA GLU A 169 5.64 -8.89 -11.86
C GLU A 169 5.89 -7.39 -12.01
N LYS A 170 4.83 -6.57 -12.04
CA LYS A 170 4.95 -5.11 -12.13
C LYS A 170 5.76 -4.52 -10.99
N HIS A 171 5.49 -4.92 -9.74
CA HIS A 171 6.20 -4.35 -8.59
C HIS A 171 7.64 -4.87 -8.48
N ASP A 172 7.87 -6.17 -8.68
CA ASP A 172 9.19 -6.78 -8.48
C ASP A 172 10.23 -6.35 -9.54
N LEU A 173 9.80 -5.83 -10.70
CA LEU A 173 10.69 -5.15 -11.66
C LEU A 173 11.47 -3.98 -11.06
N HIS A 174 10.90 -3.31 -10.05
CA HIS A 174 11.51 -2.14 -9.41
C HIS A 174 12.18 -2.48 -8.08
N ALA A 175 12.04 -3.73 -7.63
CA ALA A 175 12.53 -4.19 -6.36
C ALA A 175 14.05 -4.31 -6.34
N ARG A 176 14.68 -3.85 -5.25
CA ARG A 176 16.14 -3.82 -5.12
C ARG A 176 16.56 -3.77 -3.67
N LEU A 177 17.75 -4.27 -3.41
CA LEU A 177 18.39 -4.20 -2.10
C LEU A 177 18.81 -2.76 -1.84
N VAL A 178 18.34 -2.20 -0.72
CA VAL A 178 18.68 -0.85 -0.28
C VAL A 178 19.44 -0.85 1.04
N ARG A 179 19.41 -1.97 1.79
CA ARG A 179 20.22 -2.18 3.00
C ARG A 179 20.42 -3.66 3.30
N GLY A 180 21.56 -4.01 3.90
CA GLY A 180 21.87 -5.35 4.36
C GLY A 180 22.22 -6.30 3.22
N GLU A 181 21.72 -7.52 3.31
CA GLU A 181 21.94 -8.59 2.34
C GLU A 181 20.64 -9.30 1.94
N ARG A 182 20.73 -10.25 1.00
CA ARG A 182 19.63 -11.15 0.66
C ARG A 182 19.84 -12.47 1.42
N PRO A 183 19.01 -12.78 2.43
CA PRO A 183 19.15 -14.02 3.18
C PRO A 183 18.99 -15.25 2.27
N ALA A 184 19.64 -16.36 2.64
CA ALA A 184 19.48 -17.64 1.94
C ALA A 184 18.23 -18.43 2.37
N MET A 185 17.48 -17.93 3.36
CA MET A 185 16.28 -18.57 3.91
C MET A 185 15.10 -17.60 3.88
N ALA A 186 13.95 -18.09 3.41
CA ALA A 186 12.69 -17.36 3.51
C ALA A 186 12.05 -17.57 4.89
N ARG A 187 11.57 -16.50 5.51
CA ARG A 187 10.69 -16.60 6.70
C ARG A 187 9.24 -16.78 6.28
N PHE A 188 8.52 -17.58 7.06
CA PHE A 188 7.07 -17.76 6.98
C PHE A 188 6.45 -17.40 8.33
N ASN A 189 5.57 -16.40 8.36
CA ASN A 189 4.84 -16.00 9.58
C ASN A 189 3.30 -16.03 9.41
N LEU A 190 2.82 -16.36 8.21
CA LEU A 190 1.41 -16.55 7.90
C LEU A 190 1.16 -18.04 7.63
N LYS A 191 0.12 -18.61 8.26
CA LYS A 191 -0.25 -20.03 8.05
C LYS A 191 -0.83 -20.28 6.64
N SER A 192 -1.56 -19.30 6.14
CA SER A 192 -2.15 -19.28 4.81
C SER A 192 -2.37 -17.83 4.38
N PHE A 193 -2.48 -17.61 3.07
CA PHE A 193 -2.78 -16.30 2.50
C PHE A 193 -3.63 -16.46 1.23
N PRO A 194 -4.70 -15.68 1.04
CA PRO A 194 -5.51 -15.80 -0.17
C PRO A 194 -4.75 -15.29 -1.40
N ILE A 195 -4.81 -16.07 -2.48
CA ILE A 195 -4.23 -15.66 -3.77
C ILE A 195 -5.27 -14.84 -4.54
N PRO A 196 -4.96 -13.59 -4.95
CA PRO A 196 -5.90 -12.76 -5.69
C PRO A 196 -6.17 -13.36 -7.07
N ARG A 197 -7.46 -13.53 -7.41
CA ARG A 197 -7.92 -13.95 -8.73
C ARG A 197 -8.67 -12.81 -9.39
N TYR A 198 -8.22 -12.39 -10.56
CA TYR A 198 -8.88 -11.31 -11.31
C TYR A 198 -9.86 -11.91 -12.31
N LYS A 199 -11.06 -11.30 -12.44
CA LYS A 199 -12.09 -11.74 -13.40
C LYS A 199 -11.68 -11.45 -14.84
N ASP A 200 -11.09 -10.27 -15.05
CA ASP A 200 -10.57 -9.78 -16.34
C ASP A 200 -9.06 -9.49 -16.23
N GLU A 201 -8.54 -8.59 -17.08
CA GLU A 201 -7.18 -8.06 -16.97
C GLU A 201 -6.93 -7.33 -15.64
N VAL A 202 -5.69 -7.40 -15.19
CA VAL A 202 -5.22 -6.73 -13.97
C VAL A 202 -5.30 -5.21 -14.13
N ALA A 203 -6.16 -4.60 -13.31
CA ALA A 203 -6.40 -3.16 -13.28
C ALA A 203 -5.84 -2.51 -12.00
N SER A 204 -5.73 -1.19 -12.00
CA SER A 204 -5.34 -0.43 -10.81
C SER A 204 -6.37 -0.56 -9.68
N LEU A 205 -5.95 -0.25 -8.44
CA LEU A 205 -6.84 -0.20 -7.28
C LEU A 205 -8.14 0.57 -7.55
N TYR A 206 -8.07 1.71 -8.24
CA TYR A 206 -9.25 2.55 -8.47
C TYR A 206 -10.19 1.94 -9.50
N GLU A 207 -9.63 1.39 -10.58
CA GLU A 207 -10.42 0.70 -11.60
C GLU A 207 -11.06 -0.56 -11.04
N LEU A 208 -10.35 -1.31 -10.18
CA LEU A 208 -10.92 -2.47 -9.49
C LEU A 208 -12.06 -2.06 -8.57
N GLN A 209 -11.87 -1.02 -7.75
CA GLN A 209 -12.91 -0.52 -6.86
C GLN A 209 -14.11 0.05 -7.64
N GLU A 210 -13.87 0.75 -8.75
CA GLU A 210 -14.93 1.24 -9.64
C GLU A 210 -15.73 0.09 -10.24
N ARG A 211 -15.06 -0.89 -10.86
CA ARG A 211 -15.71 -2.09 -11.41
C ARG A 211 -16.44 -2.89 -10.33
N SER A 212 -15.90 -2.95 -9.11
CA SER A 212 -16.55 -3.58 -7.96
C SER A 212 -17.85 -2.87 -7.58
N ARG A 213 -17.85 -1.54 -7.49
CA ARG A 213 -19.07 -0.75 -7.21
C ARG A 213 -20.13 -0.90 -8.28
N GLU A 214 -19.72 -1.11 -9.53
CA GLU A 214 -20.62 -1.33 -10.66
C GLU A 214 -21.09 -2.79 -10.80
N GLY A 215 -20.68 -3.71 -9.90
CA GLY A 215 -21.02 -5.14 -9.96
C GLY A 215 -20.35 -5.90 -11.12
N LYS A 216 -19.39 -5.29 -11.83
CA LYS A 216 -18.77 -5.88 -13.03
C LYS A 216 -17.84 -7.06 -12.71
N LEU A 217 -17.38 -7.16 -11.47
CA LEU A 217 -16.46 -8.21 -11.00
C LEU A 217 -17.17 -9.42 -10.36
N GLU A 218 -18.50 -9.43 -10.26
CA GLU A 218 -19.31 -10.52 -9.68
C GLU A 218 -19.63 -11.61 -10.71
N GLY A 219 -19.85 -12.86 -10.27
CA GLY A 219 -20.01 -14.03 -11.13
C GLY A 219 -21.33 -14.12 -11.88
#